data_AF-A0A1V5IL75-F1
#
_entry.id   AF-A0A1V5IL75-F1
#
_cell.length_a   1.000
_cell.length_b   1.000
_cell.length_c   1.000
_cell.angle_alpha   90.00
_cell.angle_beta   90.00
_cell.angle_gamma   90.00
#
_symmetry.space_group_name_H-M   'P 1'
#
loop_
_entity.id
_entity.type
_entity.pdbx_description
1 polymer ?
#
loop_
_entity_poly.entity_id
_entity_poly.type
_entity_poly.pdbx_seq_one_letter_code
_entity_poly.pdbx_strand_id
1 'polypeptide(L)'
;MDEQTFVFNGQGFMPSQQYSLQATTVSGDPYVFATGKTTPSGNLHIEGVWEAAAAPASMAAAVGSSYTPIAGFALDNTAWFITRVACFYSTDGGVTWKESDHTGDIWAGDPIEFVPLETIGVPYGALVKIHAIVVAGNDRTGSTVFQFAPVHGDWKYAYYQVAGTTLTSKLYFIGYLEWVG
;
A
#
# COMPACT_ATOMS: atom_id res chain seq x y z
N MET A 1 33.49 1.93 -4.11
CA MET A 1 32.54 3.05 -4.10
C MET A 1 32.61 3.62 -2.70
N ASP A 2 32.69 4.94 -2.56
CA ASP A 2 32.69 5.56 -1.24
C ASP A 2 31.24 5.61 -0.75
N GLU A 3 30.97 4.99 0.40
CA GLU A 3 29.68 5.11 1.09
C GLU A 3 29.57 6.52 1.68
N GLN A 4 28.53 7.26 1.31
CA GLN A 4 28.22 8.56 1.92
C GLN A 4 26.94 8.43 2.72
N THR A 5 26.91 8.98 3.94
CA THR A 5 25.66 9.10 4.70
C THR A 5 24.97 10.41 4.38
N PHE A 6 23.64 10.41 4.39
CA PHE A 6 22.86 11.63 4.26
C PHE A 6 21.78 11.70 5.34
N VAL A 7 21.42 12.93 5.69
CA VAL A 7 20.25 13.24 6.53
C VAL A 7 19.47 14.34 5.85
N PHE A 8 18.19 14.07 5.58
CA PHE A 8 17.23 15.04 5.11
C PHE A 8 16.28 15.41 6.25
N ASN A 9 16.22 16.70 6.56
CA ASN A 9 15.26 17.26 7.51
C ASN A 9 14.41 18.29 6.79
N GLY A 10 13.11 18.01 6.68
CA GLY A 10 12.14 18.85 6.03
C GLY A 10 10.99 19.22 6.96
N GLN A 11 10.38 20.39 6.75
CA GLN A 11 9.20 20.86 7.48
C GLN A 11 8.18 21.46 6.51
N GLY A 12 6.92 21.59 6.95
CA GLY A 12 5.84 22.17 6.14
C GLY A 12 5.31 21.23 5.05
N PHE A 13 5.66 19.95 5.13
CA PHE A 13 5.11 18.93 4.24
C PHE A 13 3.68 18.58 4.65
N MET A 14 2.91 17.97 3.75
CA MET A 14 1.60 17.45 4.09
C MET A 14 1.76 16.41 5.21
N PRO A 15 1.02 16.53 6.33
CA PRO A 15 1.09 15.58 7.43
C PRO A 15 0.81 14.14 7.00
N SER A 16 1.57 13.20 7.57
CA SER A 16 1.44 11.76 7.34
C SER A 16 1.48 11.31 5.87
N GLN A 17 1.99 12.15 4.98
CA GLN A 17 2.18 11.81 3.59
C GLN A 17 3.55 11.17 3.40
N GLN A 18 3.64 10.17 2.52
CA GLN A 18 4.91 9.60 2.12
C GLN A 18 5.52 10.42 0.98
N TYR A 19 6.82 10.68 1.07
CA TYR A 19 7.60 11.43 0.10
C TYR A 19 8.82 10.60 -0.32
N SER A 20 9.24 10.78 -1.57
CA SER A 20 10.47 10.22 -2.10
C SER A 20 11.50 11.32 -2.35
N LEU A 21 12.76 11.04 -2.01
CA LEU A 21 13.90 11.82 -2.45
C LEU A 21 14.41 11.25 -3.76
N GLN A 22 14.52 12.12 -4.77
CA GLN A 22 14.99 11.76 -6.10
C GLN A 22 16.33 12.42 -6.40
N ALA A 23 17.14 11.72 -7.15
CA ALA A 23 18.40 12.18 -7.70
C ALA A 23 18.42 11.92 -9.20
N THR A 24 19.34 12.59 -9.91
CA THR A 24 19.53 12.42 -11.36
C THR A 24 20.86 11.74 -11.61
N THR A 25 20.88 10.70 -12.45
CA THR A 25 22.12 10.07 -12.91
C THR A 25 22.93 11.02 -13.82
N VAL A 26 24.18 10.66 -14.13
CA VAL A 26 25.00 11.38 -15.11
C VAL A 26 24.34 11.40 -16.51
N SER A 27 23.52 10.39 -16.83
CA SER A 27 22.74 10.32 -18.08
C SER A 27 21.49 11.20 -18.08
N GLY A 28 21.12 11.81 -16.95
CA GLY A 28 19.92 12.64 -16.83
C GLY A 28 18.67 11.92 -16.33
N ASP A 29 18.76 10.63 -15.99
CA ASP A 29 17.62 9.83 -15.57
C ASP A 29 17.33 10.01 -14.07
N PRO A 30 16.08 10.33 -13.67
CA PRO A 30 15.74 10.42 -12.26
C PRO A 30 15.65 9.02 -11.64
N TYR A 31 16.13 8.88 -10.40
CA TYR A 31 15.94 7.69 -9.59
C TYR A 31 15.59 8.06 -8.15
N VAL A 32 14.74 7.25 -7.53
CA VAL A 32 14.42 7.37 -6.09
C VAL A 32 15.48 6.62 -5.31
N PHE A 33 16.14 7.31 -4.37
CA PHE A 33 17.17 6.71 -3.53
C PHE A 33 16.76 6.61 -2.07
N ALA A 34 15.69 7.30 -1.66
CA ALA A 34 15.15 7.22 -0.32
C ALA A 34 13.67 7.59 -0.28
N THR A 35 12.96 7.08 0.72
CA THR A 35 11.57 7.49 1.00
C THR A 35 11.38 7.70 2.49
N GLY A 36 10.42 8.54 2.86
CA GLY A 36 10.06 8.76 4.25
C GLY A 36 8.62 9.22 4.38
N LYS A 37 8.05 8.96 5.56
CA LYS A 37 6.72 9.43 5.92
C LYS A 37 6.85 10.64 6.81
N THR A 38 6.08 11.68 6.53
CA THR A 38 6.03 12.84 7.42
C THR A 38 5.34 12.49 8.73
N THR A 39 5.72 13.18 9.80
CA THR A 39 5.01 13.13 11.07
C THR A 39 3.59 13.71 10.92
N PRO A 40 2.71 13.51 11.91
CA PRO A 40 1.43 14.21 11.99
C PRO A 40 1.54 15.75 12.01
N SER A 41 2.73 16.29 12.29
CA SER A 41 3.02 17.72 12.25
C SER A 41 3.66 18.17 10.93
N GLY A 42 3.79 17.30 9.92
CA GLY A 42 4.36 17.64 8.62
C GLY A 42 5.89 17.75 8.59
N ASN A 43 6.58 17.13 9.56
CA ASN A 43 8.04 17.06 9.56
C ASN A 43 8.49 15.79 8.83
N LEU A 44 9.48 15.88 7.97
CA LEU A 44 10.07 14.74 7.27
C LEU A 44 11.51 14.56 7.74
N HIS A 45 11.82 13.37 8.24
CA HIS A 45 13.18 12.95 8.56
C HIS A 45 13.49 11.69 7.75
N ILE A 46 14.56 11.72 6.95
CA ILE A 46 15.06 10.57 6.19
C ILE A 46 16.57 10.54 6.36
N GLU A 47 17.08 9.40 6.82
CA GLU A 47 18.51 9.13 6.92
C GLU A 47 18.85 7.84 6.17
N GLY A 48 20.06 7.76 5.63
CA GLY A 48 20.48 6.58 4.88
C GLY A 48 21.91 6.65 4.36
N VAL A 49 22.30 5.56 3.71
CA VAL A 49 23.58 5.43 3.01
C VAL A 49 23.32 5.56 1.52
N TRP A 50 24.18 6.31 0.87
CA TRP A 50 24.23 6.56 -0.55
C TRP A 50 25.47 5.89 -1.12
N GLU A 51 25.27 4.97 -2.07
CA GLU A 51 26.33 4.32 -2.82
C GLU A 51 26.31 4.84 -4.28
N ALA A 52 26.90 6.01 -4.52
CA ALA A 52 27.19 6.45 -5.88
C ALA A 52 28.46 7.31 -5.90
N ALA A 53 29.13 7.32 -7.06
CA ALA A 53 30.41 8.02 -7.24
C ALA A 53 30.31 9.56 -7.13
N ALA A 54 29.10 10.12 -7.15
CA ALA A 54 28.85 11.56 -7.01
C ALA A 54 27.61 11.82 -6.16
N ALA A 55 27.64 12.90 -5.38
CA ALA A 55 26.48 13.42 -4.66
C ALA A 55 25.43 13.97 -5.65
N PRO A 56 24.13 13.92 -5.31
CA PRO A 56 23.07 14.43 -6.19
C PRO A 56 23.22 15.93 -6.43
N ALA A 57 23.12 16.37 -7.70
CA ALA A 57 23.23 17.79 -8.07
C ALA A 57 22.05 18.66 -7.57
N SER A 58 20.90 18.03 -7.32
CA SER A 58 19.72 18.67 -6.72
C SER A 58 18.88 17.61 -6.01
N MET A 59 18.28 17.96 -4.88
CA MET A 59 17.30 17.12 -4.20
C MET A 59 15.93 17.79 -4.27
N ALA A 60 14.95 17.08 -4.80
CA ALA A 60 13.55 17.49 -4.78
C ALA A 60 12.73 16.41 -4.06
N ALA A 61 11.84 16.83 -3.16
CA ALA A 61 10.77 15.97 -2.70
C ALA A 61 9.75 15.87 -3.84
N ALA A 62 9.62 14.69 -4.45
CA ALA A 62 8.54 14.49 -5.41
C ALA A 62 7.22 14.37 -4.64
N VAL A 63 6.27 15.26 -4.95
CA VAL A 63 4.89 15.14 -4.49
C VAL A 63 4.22 14.10 -5.38
N GLY A 64 4.25 12.85 -4.96
CA GLY A 64 3.50 11.76 -5.54
C GLY A 64 3.13 10.83 -4.41
N SER A 65 1.93 10.25 -4.44
CA SER A 65 1.63 9.10 -3.60
C SER A 65 2.65 8.01 -3.92
N SER A 66 3.65 7.80 -3.06
CA SER A 66 4.54 6.65 -3.20
C SER A 66 3.82 5.33 -2.89
N TYR A 67 2.57 5.42 -2.41
CA TYR A 67 1.66 4.29 -2.34
C TYR A 67 1.27 3.84 -3.73
N THR A 68 1.38 2.54 -3.98
CA THR A 68 0.95 1.97 -5.26
C THR A 68 -0.55 2.14 -5.41
N PRO A 69 -1.05 2.71 -6.53
CA PRO A 69 -2.47 2.84 -6.77
C PRO A 69 -3.08 1.48 -7.08
N ILE A 70 -4.25 1.20 -6.50
CA ILE A 70 -5.07 0.02 -6.79
C ILE A 70 -6.54 0.43 -6.93
N ALA A 71 -7.29 -0.33 -7.72
CA ALA A 71 -8.74 -0.23 -7.82
C ALA A 71 -9.45 -1.10 -6.78
N GLY A 72 -8.81 -2.19 -6.34
CA GLY A 72 -9.34 -3.04 -5.30
C GLY A 72 -8.43 -4.15 -4.80
N PHE A 73 -9.01 -5.08 -4.04
CA PHE A 73 -8.34 -6.29 -3.58
C PHE A 73 -8.82 -7.50 -4.38
N ALA A 74 -7.92 -8.44 -4.65
CA ALA A 74 -8.28 -9.77 -5.12
C ALA A 74 -7.92 -10.77 -4.02
N LEU A 75 -8.84 -11.67 -3.66
CA LEU A 75 -8.61 -12.67 -2.61
C LEU A 75 -8.83 -14.09 -3.13
N ASP A 76 -7.80 -14.92 -2.97
CA ASP A 76 -7.87 -16.39 -3.11
C ASP A 76 -8.03 -17.03 -1.73
N ASN A 77 -9.17 -17.69 -1.49
CA ASN A 77 -9.42 -18.42 -0.24
C ASN A 77 -9.07 -19.90 -0.41
N THR A 78 -7.86 -20.26 -0.03
CA THR A 78 -7.40 -21.65 0.04
C THR A 78 -7.44 -22.23 1.47
N ALA A 79 -8.14 -21.55 2.38
CA ALA A 79 -8.19 -21.93 3.79
C ALA A 79 -9.33 -22.92 4.09
N TRP A 80 -9.35 -23.49 5.29
CA TRP A 80 -10.42 -24.37 5.76
C TRP A 80 -11.49 -23.58 6.55
N PHE A 81 -11.86 -22.40 6.03
CA PHE A 81 -12.85 -21.52 6.64
C PHE A 81 -13.49 -20.59 5.61
N ILE A 82 -14.61 -19.98 6.00
CA ILE A 82 -15.27 -18.90 5.25
C ILE A 82 -14.60 -17.58 5.61
N THR A 83 -14.37 -16.73 4.62
CA THR A 83 -13.80 -15.39 4.81
C THR A 83 -14.61 -14.31 4.12
N ARG A 84 -14.43 -13.06 4.53
CA ARG A 84 -14.97 -11.87 3.85
C ARG A 84 -13.85 -10.86 3.67
N VAL A 85 -13.93 -10.07 2.62
CA VAL A 85 -13.00 -8.95 2.40
C VAL A 85 -13.65 -7.67 2.89
N ALA A 86 -13.00 -7.05 3.86
CA ALA A 86 -13.13 -5.63 4.18
C ALA A 86 -11.77 -4.95 3.93
N CYS A 87 -11.68 -3.68 4.30
CA CYS A 87 -10.40 -3.02 4.44
C CYS A 87 -10.41 -2.03 5.59
N PHE A 88 -9.23 -1.73 6.11
CA PHE A 88 -9.05 -0.50 6.84
C PHE A 88 -8.63 0.59 5.86
N TYR A 89 -9.32 1.71 5.88
CA TYR A 89 -9.01 2.86 5.06
C TYR A 89 -8.75 4.12 5.90
N SER A 90 -8.02 5.07 5.31
CA SER A 90 -7.70 6.35 5.90
C SER A 90 -7.81 7.47 4.87
N THR A 91 -8.46 8.56 5.27
CA THR A 91 -8.61 9.78 4.47
C THR A 91 -7.72 10.93 4.96
N ASP A 92 -6.84 10.66 5.93
CA ASP A 92 -6.01 11.66 6.62
C ASP A 92 -4.51 11.31 6.59
N GLY A 93 -4.06 10.60 5.55
CA GLY A 93 -2.65 10.20 5.41
C GLY A 93 -2.26 9.01 6.31
N GLY A 94 -3.23 8.22 6.77
CA GLY A 94 -2.98 7.07 7.63
C GLY A 94 -2.82 7.43 9.10
N VAL A 95 -3.35 8.57 9.55
CA VAL A 95 -3.39 8.96 10.97
C VAL A 95 -4.50 8.19 11.66
N THR A 96 -5.71 8.22 11.11
CA THR A 96 -6.84 7.42 11.58
C THR A 96 -7.22 6.37 10.55
N TRP A 97 -7.64 5.20 11.03
CA TRP A 97 -8.06 4.08 10.21
C TRP A 97 -9.48 3.68 10.59
N LYS A 98 -10.34 3.59 9.58
CA LYS A 98 -11.74 3.14 9.71
C LYS A 98 -11.89 1.83 8.95
N GLU A 99 -12.72 0.94 9.47
CA GLU A 99 -13.10 -0.25 8.72
C GLU A 99 -14.18 0.11 7.69
N SER A 100 -14.08 -0.48 6.50
CA SER A 100 -15.08 -0.38 5.44
C SER A 100 -16.25 -1.33 5.68
N ASP A 101 -17.23 -1.33 4.78
CA ASP A 101 -18.13 -2.47 4.66
C ASP A 101 -17.33 -3.71 4.18
N HIS A 102 -17.99 -4.86 4.13
CA HIS A 102 -17.35 -6.12 3.72
C HIS A 102 -18.16 -6.83 2.64
N THR A 103 -17.50 -7.71 1.90
CA THR A 103 -18.15 -8.59 0.92
C THR A 103 -19.10 -9.60 1.59
N GLY A 104 -19.80 -10.39 0.78
CA GLY A 104 -20.38 -11.65 1.21
C GLY A 104 -19.33 -12.70 1.60
N ASP A 105 -19.83 -13.88 1.98
CA ASP A 105 -19.02 -15.03 2.33
C ASP A 105 -18.28 -15.59 1.09
N ILE A 106 -16.97 -15.76 1.23
CA ILE A 106 -16.08 -16.37 0.22
C ILE A 106 -15.68 -17.75 0.75
N TRP A 107 -16.06 -18.80 0.04
CA TRP A 107 -15.84 -20.18 0.46
C TRP A 107 -14.46 -20.67 0.04
N ALA A 108 -14.01 -21.73 0.71
CA ALA A 108 -12.77 -22.40 0.35
C ALA A 108 -12.89 -23.01 -1.06
N GLY A 109 -11.97 -22.65 -1.95
CA GLY A 109 -11.95 -23.15 -3.33
C GLY A 109 -12.92 -22.46 -4.30
N ASP A 110 -13.60 -21.40 -3.86
CA ASP A 110 -14.23 -20.47 -4.79
C ASP A 110 -13.17 -19.85 -5.71
N PRO A 111 -13.56 -19.39 -6.92
CA PRO A 111 -12.68 -18.57 -7.75
C PRO A 111 -12.16 -17.35 -6.98
N ILE A 112 -11.02 -16.80 -7.44
CA ILE A 112 -10.46 -15.56 -6.90
C ILE A 112 -11.53 -14.47 -6.93
N GLU A 113 -11.84 -13.92 -5.75
CA GLU A 113 -12.83 -12.86 -5.61
C GLU A 113 -12.18 -11.50 -5.84
N PHE A 114 -12.70 -10.73 -6.80
CA PHE A 114 -12.26 -9.37 -7.08
C PHE A 114 -13.21 -8.38 -6.39
N VAL A 115 -12.65 -7.55 -5.52
CA VAL A 115 -13.39 -6.64 -4.65
C VAL A 115 -12.99 -5.20 -4.97
N PRO A 116 -13.75 -4.51 -5.83
CA PRO A 116 -13.55 -3.08 -6.06
C PRO A 116 -13.77 -2.29 -4.76
N LEU A 117 -12.89 -1.34 -4.44
CA LEU A 117 -12.96 -0.62 -3.16
C LEU A 117 -14.23 0.24 -3.01
N GLU A 118 -14.76 0.73 -4.12
CA GLU A 118 -16.01 1.50 -4.15
C GLU A 118 -17.24 0.67 -3.73
N THR A 119 -17.26 -0.64 -3.96
CA THR A 119 -18.43 -1.49 -3.62
C THR A 119 -18.53 -1.77 -2.12
N ILE A 120 -17.43 -1.58 -1.39
CA ILE A 120 -17.38 -1.69 0.08
C ILE A 120 -17.29 -0.31 0.76
N GLY A 121 -17.67 0.76 0.05
CA GLY A 121 -17.87 2.08 0.63
C GLY A 121 -16.59 2.90 0.89
N VAL A 122 -15.46 2.53 0.27
CA VAL A 122 -14.19 3.24 0.47
C VAL A 122 -14.13 4.49 -0.42
N PRO A 123 -13.80 5.67 0.13
CA PRO A 123 -13.73 6.89 -0.66
C PRO A 123 -12.45 6.96 -1.52
N TYR A 124 -12.57 7.51 -2.73
CA TYR A 124 -11.45 7.73 -3.64
C TYR A 124 -10.30 8.52 -3.00
N GLY A 125 -9.07 8.13 -3.33
CA GLY A 125 -7.85 8.74 -2.82
C GLY A 125 -7.43 8.27 -1.42
N ALA A 126 -8.26 7.48 -0.74
CA ALA A 126 -7.95 6.94 0.58
C ALA A 126 -6.75 6.00 0.54
N LEU A 127 -5.99 5.97 1.65
CA LEU A 127 -5.04 4.90 1.90
C LEU A 127 -5.80 3.66 2.37
N VAL A 128 -5.42 2.48 1.90
CA VAL A 128 -6.14 1.23 2.18
C VAL A 128 -5.18 0.10 2.53
N LYS A 129 -5.61 -0.79 3.40
CA LYS A 129 -4.98 -2.10 3.66
C LYS A 129 -6.06 -3.15 3.84
N ILE A 130 -5.87 -4.32 3.23
CA ILE A 130 -6.87 -5.39 3.26
C ILE A 130 -7.15 -5.85 4.70
N HIS A 131 -8.40 -6.17 4.98
CA HIS A 131 -8.82 -6.86 6.19
C HIS A 131 -9.63 -8.10 5.79
N ALA A 132 -9.04 -9.28 5.96
CA ALA A 132 -9.71 -10.55 5.76
C ALA A 132 -10.38 -10.96 7.08
N ILE A 133 -11.71 -10.87 7.09
CA ILE A 133 -12.54 -11.30 8.22
C ILE A 133 -12.66 -12.82 8.14
N VAL A 134 -12.30 -13.51 9.21
CA VAL A 134 -12.36 -14.98 9.30
C VAL A 134 -13.61 -15.35 10.09
N VAL A 135 -14.58 -15.95 9.42
CA VAL A 135 -15.85 -16.32 10.07
C VAL A 135 -15.56 -17.35 11.16
N ALA A 136 -15.98 -17.03 12.38
CA ALA A 136 -15.74 -17.83 13.59
C ALA A 136 -14.24 -18.08 13.90
N GLY A 137 -13.36 -17.15 13.52
CA GLY A 137 -11.93 -17.25 13.78
C GLY A 137 -11.25 -15.91 14.03
N ASN A 138 -9.93 -15.90 13.83
CA ASN A 138 -9.11 -14.70 13.99
C ASN A 138 -8.91 -14.00 12.64
N ASP A 139 -9.41 -12.78 12.55
CA ASP A 139 -9.25 -11.92 11.38
C ASP A 139 -7.78 -11.60 11.11
N ARG A 140 -7.50 -11.23 9.85
CA ARG A 140 -6.16 -10.89 9.39
C ARG A 140 -6.15 -9.58 8.64
N THR A 141 -5.16 -8.75 8.94
CA THR A 141 -4.98 -7.47 8.27
C THR A 141 -3.64 -7.49 7.54
N GLY A 142 -3.66 -7.11 6.27
CA GLY A 142 -2.43 -6.90 5.51
C GLY A 142 -1.66 -5.70 6.04
N SER A 143 -0.33 -5.78 6.05
CA SER A 143 0.53 -4.67 6.47
C SER A 143 0.83 -3.68 5.33
N THR A 144 0.75 -4.11 4.08
CA THR A 144 0.96 -3.25 2.90
C THR A 144 -0.16 -2.23 2.76
N VAL A 145 0.23 -0.97 2.58
CA VAL A 145 -0.69 0.15 2.35
C VAL A 145 -0.65 0.55 0.87
N PHE A 146 -1.82 0.72 0.29
CA PHE A 146 -2.03 1.18 -1.07
C PHE A 146 -2.82 2.47 -1.08
N GLN A 147 -2.91 3.12 -2.23
CA GLN A 147 -3.87 4.21 -2.44
C GLN A 147 -5.00 3.72 -3.32
N PHE A 148 -6.25 4.01 -2.93
CA PHE A 148 -7.39 3.81 -3.80
C PHE A 148 -7.39 4.88 -4.89
N ALA A 149 -7.14 4.47 -6.13
CA ALA A 149 -7.21 5.35 -7.30
C ALA A 149 -7.70 4.53 -8.51
N PRO A 150 -8.61 5.08 -9.34
CA PRO A 150 -9.03 4.40 -10.55
C PRO A 150 -7.90 4.56 -11.53
N VAL A 151 -7.21 3.48 -11.85
CA VAL A 151 -6.27 3.53 -12.97
C VAL A 151 -7.13 3.41 -14.23
N HIS A 152 -7.33 4.52 -14.93
CA HIS A 152 -8.14 4.57 -16.15
C HIS A 152 -7.64 3.51 -17.15
N GLY A 153 -8.45 2.48 -17.40
CA GLY A 153 -8.19 1.42 -18.38
C GLY A 153 -7.64 0.11 -17.80
N ASP A 154 -6.93 0.15 -16.66
CA ASP A 154 -6.26 -1.01 -16.07
C ASP A 154 -6.70 -1.20 -14.61
N TRP A 155 -7.63 -2.12 -14.35
CA TRP A 155 -8.04 -2.41 -12.99
C TRP A 155 -6.96 -3.23 -12.28
N LYS A 156 -6.04 -2.53 -11.62
CA LYS A 156 -4.99 -3.15 -10.81
C LYS A 156 -5.53 -3.52 -9.43
N TYR A 157 -5.50 -4.81 -9.11
CA TYR A 157 -5.91 -5.35 -7.82
C TYR A 157 -4.70 -5.83 -7.02
N ALA A 158 -4.63 -5.46 -5.74
CA ALA A 158 -3.67 -6.07 -4.83
C ALA A 158 -4.14 -7.49 -4.49
N TYR A 159 -3.35 -8.48 -4.90
CA TYR A 159 -3.70 -9.89 -4.80
C TYR A 159 -3.18 -10.51 -3.51
N TYR A 160 -4.12 -11.08 -2.76
CA TYR A 160 -3.88 -11.77 -1.51
C TYR A 160 -4.36 -13.22 -1.58
N GLN A 161 -3.67 -14.08 -0.85
CA GLN A 161 -4.13 -15.43 -0.55
C GLN A 161 -4.32 -15.58 0.95
N VAL A 162 -5.44 -16.16 1.37
CA VAL A 162 -5.68 -16.55 2.75
C VAL A 162 -5.68 -18.07 2.87
N ALA A 163 -4.99 -18.59 3.89
CA ALA A 163 -4.80 -20.02 4.09
C ALA A 163 -4.80 -20.40 5.58
N GLY A 164 -4.90 -21.71 5.86
CA GLY A 164 -4.83 -22.28 7.20
C GLY A 164 -6.20 -22.64 7.78
N THR A 165 -6.32 -22.52 9.11
CA THR A 165 -7.56 -22.81 9.86
C THR A 165 -8.07 -21.55 10.56
N THR A 166 -9.27 -21.57 11.12
CA THR A 166 -9.87 -20.41 11.81
C THR A 166 -8.98 -19.84 12.93
N LEU A 167 -8.24 -20.70 13.65
CA LEU A 167 -7.36 -20.30 14.75
C LEU A 167 -5.93 -19.97 14.30
N THR A 168 -5.47 -20.56 13.20
CA THR A 168 -4.10 -20.43 12.68
C THR A 168 -4.08 -19.89 11.25
N SER A 169 -4.95 -18.94 10.96
CA SER A 169 -5.08 -18.29 9.66
C SER A 169 -3.82 -17.51 9.30
N LYS A 170 -3.50 -17.42 8.01
CA LYS A 170 -2.42 -16.57 7.48
C LYS A 170 -2.92 -15.86 6.23
N LEU A 171 -2.45 -14.63 6.04
CA LEU A 171 -2.77 -13.79 4.89
C LEU A 171 -1.46 -13.38 4.21
N TYR A 172 -1.37 -13.63 2.91
CA TYR A 172 -0.17 -13.45 2.12
C TYR A 172 -0.44 -12.43 1.01
N PHE A 173 0.41 -11.42 0.91
CA PHE A 173 0.43 -10.58 -0.29
C PHE A 173 1.22 -11.30 -1.38
N ILE A 174 0.56 -11.61 -2.49
CA ILE A 174 1.14 -12.40 -3.58
C ILE A 174 1.67 -11.48 -4.68
N GLY A 175 1.02 -10.34 -4.91
CA GLY A 175 1.43 -9.37 -5.92
C GLY A 175 0.24 -8.59 -6.45
N TYR A 176 0.21 -8.41 -7.77
CA TYR A 176 -0.85 -7.65 -8.44
C TYR A 176 -1.51 -8.52 -9.49
N LEU A 177 -2.82 -8.37 -9.63
CA LEU A 177 -3.59 -8.91 -10.75
C LEU A 177 -4.19 -7.74 -11.54
N GLU A 178 -4.20 -7.88 -12.85
CA GLU A 178 -4.85 -6.96 -13.77
C GLU A 178 -6.09 -7.66 -14.30
N TRP A 179 -7.24 -7.00 -14.18
CA TRP A 179 -8.46 -7.50 -14.81
C TRP A 179 -8.49 -7.03 -16.27
N VAL A 180 -8.31 -7.96 -17.20
CA VAL A 180 -8.50 -7.73 -18.63
C VAL A 180 -9.94 -8.08 -18.96
N GLY A 181 -10.75 -7.04 -19.17
CA GLY A 181 -12.15 -7.17 -19.58
C GLY A 181 -12.35 -7.63 -21.01
#